data_AF-A0A9E3C0J6-F1
#
_entry.id   AF-A0A9E3C0J6-F1
#
_cell.length_a   1.000
_cell.length_b   1.000
_cell.length_c   1.000
_cell.angle_alpha   90.00
_cell.angle_beta   90.00
_cell.angle_gamma   90.00
#
_symmetry.space_group_name_H-M   'P 1'
#
loop_
_entity.id
_entity.type
_entity.pdbx_description
1 polymer ?
#
loop_
_entity_poly.entity_id
_entity_poly.type
_entity_poly.pdbx_seq_one_letter_code
_entity_poly.pdbx_strand_id
1 'polypeptide(L)'
;MADILLEILYTGAIGARMAGWAGDGKKAAIEADHIHNIPHLIKDYSLHRLKWYWEAERESYVKQLGGQPKAFEALWEQLEPLVKKELERVDGTAPEQAA
;
A
#
# COMPACT_ATOMS: atom_id res chain seq x y z
N MET A 1 3.12 5.07 10.41
CA MET A 1 2.33 4.75 9.19
C MET A 1 2.79 5.58 8.00
N ALA A 2 2.86 6.91 8.09
CA ALA A 2 3.32 7.76 6.99
C ALA A 2 4.69 7.33 6.43
N ASP A 3 5.67 7.02 7.30
CA ASP A 3 6.99 6.56 6.86
C ASP A 3 6.92 5.22 6.11
N ILE A 4 6.09 4.28 6.57
CA ILE A 4 5.92 2.97 5.89
C ILE A 4 5.27 3.17 4.51
N LEU A 5 4.26 4.04 4.42
CA LEU A 5 3.63 4.40 3.15
C LEU A 5 4.63 5.07 2.20
N LEU A 6 5.51 5.92 2.72
CA LEU A 6 6.56 6.55 1.94
C LEU A 6 7.58 5.52 1.40
N GLU A 7 7.96 4.53 2.21
CA GLU A 7 8.83 3.44 1.78
C GLU A 7 8.18 2.54 0.71
N ILE A 8 6.86 2.30 0.80
CA ILE A 8 6.10 1.60 -0.24
C ILE A 8 6.10 2.42 -1.54
N LEU A 9 5.83 3.72 -1.46
CA LEU A 9 5.87 4.63 -2.61
C LEU A 9 7.25 4.62 -3.26
N TYR A 10 8.31 4.72 -2.46
CA TYR A 10 9.69 4.68 -2.96
C TYR A 10 10.00 3.35 -3.63
N THR A 11 9.68 2.23 -2.98
CA THR A 11 9.91 0.88 -3.50
C THR A 11 9.23 0.64 -4.84
N GLY A 12 7.94 1.01 -4.97
CA GLY A 12 7.23 0.90 -6.23
C GLY A 12 7.77 1.84 -7.31
N ALA A 13 8.19 3.06 -6.96
CA ALA A 13 8.80 3.99 -7.92
C ALA A 13 10.11 3.43 -8.48
N ILE A 14 10.93 2.79 -7.65
CA ILE A 14 12.14 2.07 -8.08
C ILE A 14 11.77 0.88 -8.97
N GLY A 15 10.76 0.08 -8.58
CA GLY A 15 10.25 -1.04 -9.38
C GLY A 15 9.80 -0.62 -10.78
N ALA A 16 8.97 0.42 -10.85
CA ALA A 16 8.50 1.01 -12.11
C ALA A 16 9.66 1.50 -12.98
N ARG A 17 10.62 2.20 -12.39
CA ARG A 17 11.82 2.69 -13.09
C ARG A 17 12.65 1.54 -13.64
N MET A 18 12.90 0.49 -12.86
CA MET A 18 13.67 -0.68 -13.29
C MET A 18 12.98 -1.42 -14.44
N ALA A 19 11.66 -1.61 -14.35
CA ALA A 19 10.88 -2.23 -15.42
C ALA A 19 10.92 -1.40 -16.72
N GLY A 20 10.83 -0.07 -16.60
CA GLY A 20 10.98 0.84 -17.73
C GLY A 20 12.34 0.71 -18.44
N TRP A 21 13.44 0.68 -17.67
CA TRP A 21 14.79 0.46 -18.25
C TRP A 21 14.96 -0.92 -18.90
N ALA A 22 14.21 -1.93 -18.44
CA ALA A 22 14.21 -3.26 -19.02
C ALA A 22 13.31 -3.38 -20.26
N GLY A 23 12.59 -2.33 -20.65
CA GLY A 23 11.62 -2.37 -21.75
C GLY A 23 10.31 -3.08 -21.40
N ASP A 24 10.08 -3.41 -20.12
CA ASP A 24 8.86 -4.06 -19.64
C ASP A 24 7.82 -3.01 -19.24
N GLY A 25 7.20 -2.40 -20.25
CA GLY A 25 6.19 -1.36 -20.04
C GLY A 25 4.96 -1.84 -19.26
N LYS A 26 4.60 -3.12 -19.39
CA LYS A 26 3.49 -3.71 -18.64
C LYS A 26 3.80 -3.75 -17.16
N LYS A 27 4.98 -4.25 -16.77
CA LYS A 27 5.39 -4.26 -15.36
C LYS A 27 5.55 -2.84 -14.81
N ALA A 28 6.10 -1.91 -15.59
CA ALA A 28 6.23 -0.53 -15.17
C ALA A 28 4.86 0.11 -14.82
N ALA A 29 3.84 -0.16 -15.63
CA ALA A 29 2.47 0.28 -15.36
C ALA A 29 1.89 -0.35 -14.09
N ILE A 30 2.08 -1.67 -13.90
CA ILE A 30 1.60 -2.39 -12.70
C ILE A 30 2.21 -1.79 -11.42
N GLU A 31 3.51 -1.50 -11.42
CA GLU A 31 4.21 -0.90 -10.27
C GLU A 31 3.72 0.55 -10.01
N ALA A 32 3.47 1.32 -11.07
CA ALA A 32 2.94 2.68 -10.95
C ALA A 32 1.49 2.68 -10.42
N ASP A 33 0.63 1.80 -10.93
CA ASP A 33 -0.76 1.65 -10.49
C ASP A 33 -0.83 1.21 -9.03
N HIS A 34 0.12 0.42 -8.54
CA HIS A 34 0.17 0.04 -7.13
C HIS A 34 0.31 1.25 -6.19
N ILE A 35 1.11 2.24 -6.56
CA ILE A 35 1.55 3.32 -5.65
C ILE A 35 0.89 4.68 -5.92
N HIS A 36 0.18 4.85 -7.04
CA HIS A 36 -0.29 6.16 -7.50
C HIS A 36 -1.16 6.92 -6.49
N ASN A 37 -1.90 6.21 -5.64
CA ASN A 37 -2.78 6.81 -4.62
C ASN A 37 -2.09 7.11 -3.30
N ILE A 38 -0.91 6.54 -3.04
CA ILE A 38 -0.17 6.73 -1.80
C ILE A 38 0.21 8.20 -1.55
N PRO A 39 0.66 8.99 -2.54
CA PRO A 39 0.93 10.42 -2.33
C PRO A 39 -0.27 11.19 -1.77
N HIS A 40 -1.48 10.88 -2.25
CA HIS A 40 -2.71 11.50 -1.76
C HIS A 40 -3.06 11.02 -0.34
N LEU A 41 -2.84 9.74 -0.05
CA LEU A 41 -3.03 9.18 1.29
C LEU A 41 -2.08 9.80 2.33
N ILE A 42 -0.85 10.14 1.94
CA ILE A 42 0.13 10.80 2.82
C ILE A 42 -0.20 12.29 2.98
N LYS A 43 -0.54 12.98 1.88
CA LYS A 43 -0.80 14.43 1.88
C LYS A 43 -2.06 14.80 2.65
N ASP A 44 -3.13 14.03 2.46
CA ASP A 44 -4.44 14.28 3.04
C ASP A 44 -5.02 12.94 3.51
N TYR A 45 -4.69 12.60 4.76
CA TYR A 45 -5.00 11.29 5.31
C TYR A 45 -6.50 11.03 5.30
N SER A 46 -6.90 9.98 4.59
CA SER A 46 -8.27 9.54 4.46
C SER A 46 -8.35 8.06 4.75
N LEU A 47 -9.16 7.69 5.75
CA LEU A 47 -9.39 6.30 6.08
C LEU A 47 -10.01 5.52 4.91
N HIS A 48 -10.88 6.16 4.13
CA HIS A 48 -11.45 5.55 2.93
C HIS A 48 -10.36 5.19 1.91
N ARG A 49 -9.39 6.08 1.69
CA ARG A 49 -8.24 5.81 0.82
C ARG A 49 -7.32 4.73 1.41
N LEU A 50 -7.11 4.73 2.72
CA LEU A 50 -6.32 3.69 3.40
C LEU A 50 -6.96 2.31 3.21
N LYS A 51 -8.28 2.22 3.43
CA LYS A 51 -9.06 1.00 3.23
C LYS A 51 -8.97 0.53 1.79
N TRP A 52 -9.21 1.43 0.84
CA TRP A 52 -9.15 1.13 -0.58
C TRP A 52 -7.76 0.61 -1.01
N TYR A 53 -6.70 1.29 -0.60
CA TYR A 53 -5.34 0.85 -0.84
C TYR A 53 -5.10 -0.58 -0.30
N TRP A 54 -5.51 -0.83 0.95
CA TRP A 54 -5.24 -2.09 1.64
C TRP A 54 -6.02 -3.29 1.09
N GLU A 55 -7.31 -3.10 0.82
CA GLU A 55 -8.25 -4.16 0.44
C GLU A 55 -8.35 -4.35 -1.07
N ALA A 56 -8.16 -3.30 -1.88
CA ALA A 56 -8.34 -3.39 -3.33
C ALA A 56 -7.02 -3.27 -4.10
N GLU A 57 -6.26 -2.19 -3.90
CA GLU A 57 -5.10 -1.89 -4.76
C GLU A 57 -3.95 -2.86 -4.50
N ARG A 58 -3.64 -3.13 -3.24
CA ARG A 58 -2.63 -4.11 -2.83
C ARG A 58 -2.94 -5.50 -3.39
N GLU A 59 -4.18 -5.95 -3.30
CA GLU A 59 -4.59 -7.27 -3.80
C GLU A 59 -4.55 -7.33 -5.34
N SER A 60 -5.03 -6.27 -6.00
CA SER A 60 -4.95 -6.12 -7.45
C SER A 60 -3.50 -6.18 -7.93
N TYR A 61 -2.58 -5.51 -7.24
CA TYR A 61 -1.16 -5.54 -7.55
C TYR A 61 -0.57 -6.96 -7.46
N VAL A 62 -0.81 -7.67 -6.35
CA VAL A 62 -0.36 -9.07 -6.18
C VAL A 62 -0.89 -9.98 -7.29
N LYS A 63 -2.18 -9.82 -7.64
CA LYS A 63 -2.81 -10.60 -8.71
C LYS A 63 -2.20 -10.31 -10.08
N GLN A 64 -1.93 -9.05 -10.39
CA GLN A 64 -1.35 -8.63 -11.67
C GLN A 64 0.11 -9.08 -11.83
N LEU A 65 0.86 -9.11 -10.72
CA LEU A 65 2.24 -9.60 -10.71
C LEU A 65 2.34 -11.13 -10.82
N GLY A 66 1.25 -11.85 -10.49
CA GLY A 66 1.19 -13.31 -10.53
C GLY A 66 1.87 -14.00 -9.35
N GLY A 67 2.11 -13.29 -8.23
CA GLY A 67 2.76 -13.83 -7.04
C GLY A 67 3.07 -12.76 -5.99
N GLN A 68 3.48 -13.21 -4.80
CA GLN A 68 3.81 -12.34 -3.67
C GLN A 68 5.10 -11.54 -3.97
N PRO A 69 5.04 -10.20 -4.00
CA PRO A 69 6.21 -9.39 -4.26
C PRO A 69 7.04 -9.25 -2.97
N LYS A 70 8.19 -9.93 -2.94
CA LYS A 70 9.14 -9.89 -1.81
C LYS A 70 9.54 -8.47 -1.38
N ALA A 71 9.57 -7.54 -2.33
CA ALA A 71 9.95 -6.14 -2.07
C ALA A 71 9.00 -5.41 -1.11
N PHE A 72 7.74 -5.87 -0.99
CA PHE A 72 6.72 -5.21 -0.17
C PHE A 72 6.30 -6.01 1.06
N GLU A 73 6.69 -7.28 1.16
CA GLU A 73 6.25 -8.20 2.21
C GLU A 73 6.50 -7.63 3.61
N ALA A 74 7.75 -7.28 3.92
CA ALA A 74 8.10 -6.71 5.23
C ALA A 74 7.44 -5.35 5.49
N LEU A 75 7.16 -4.56 4.45
CA LEU A 75 6.47 -3.27 4.58
C LEU A 75 4.98 -3.47 4.88
N TRP A 76 4.34 -4.43 4.23
CA TRP A 76 2.95 -4.79 4.48
C TRP A 76 2.76 -5.44 5.85
N GLU A 77 3.67 -6.28 6.30
CA GLU A 77 3.65 -6.83 7.66
C GLU A 77 3.72 -5.74 8.73
N GLN A 78 4.54 -4.71 8.52
CA GLN A 78 4.62 -3.55 9.42
C GLN A 78 3.38 -2.66 9.34
N LEU A 79 2.77 -2.53 8.15
CA LEU A 79 1.61 -1.68 7.92
C LEU A 79 0.31 -2.29 8.43
N GLU A 80 0.14 -3.61 8.30
CA GLU A 80 -1.07 -4.35 8.62
C GLU A 80 -1.66 -4.03 10.01
N PRO A 81 -0.92 -4.13 11.12
CA PRO A 81 -1.49 -3.85 12.44
C PRO A 81 -1.96 -2.40 12.60
N LEU A 82 -1.33 -1.46 11.90
CA LEU A 82 -1.73 -0.04 11.93
C LEU A 82 -3.02 0.18 11.15
N VAL A 83 -3.16 -0.45 9.98
CA VAL A 83 -4.38 -0.39 9.18
C VAL A 83 -5.55 -1.00 9.93
N LYS A 84 -5.37 -2.21 10.49
CA LYS A 84 -6.41 -2.88 11.29
C LYS A 84 -6.91 -2.01 12.43
N LYS A 85 -5.98 -1.44 13.20
CA LYS A 85 -6.30 -0.52 14.30
C LYS A 85 -7.12 0.70 13.84
N GLU A 86 -6.76 1.31 12.71
CA GLU A 86 -7.46 2.48 12.18
C GLU A 86 -8.87 2.14 11.65
N LEU A 87 -9.04 0.98 11.02
CA LEU A 87 -10.34 0.52 10.53
C LEU A 87 -11.28 0.15 11.69
N GLU A 88 -10.77 -0.58 12.69
CA GLU A 88 -11.53 -0.94 13.91
C GLU A 88 -12.01 0.29 14.70
N ARG A 89 -11.19 1.35 14.75
CA ARG A 89 -11.54 2.61 15.42
C ARG A 89 -12.79 3.27 14.80
N VAL A 90 -13.02 3.09 13.50
CA VAL A 90 -14.13 3.73 12.79
C VAL A 90 -15.35 2.83 12.65
N ASP A 91 -15.15 1.51 12.58
CA ASP A 91 -16.25 0.54 12.61
C ASP A 91 -16.88 0.38 14.01
N GLY A 92 -16.33 1.05 15.03
CA GLY A 92 -16.86 1.05 16.40
C GLY A 92 -16.61 -0.25 17.17
N THR A 93 -15.69 -1.09 16.68
CA THR A 93 -15.33 -2.40 17.27
C THR A 93 -14.09 -2.33 18.16
N ALA A 94 -13.43 -1.17 18.25
CA ALA A 94 -12.32 -0.98 19.16
C ALA A 94 -12.80 -1.17 20.62
N PRO A 95 -12.17 -2.05 21.42
CA PRO A 95 -12.48 -2.15 22.84
C PRO A 95 -12.24 -0.78 23.47
N GLU A 96 -13.27 -0.26 24.12
CA GLU A 96 -13.24 0.97 24.92
C GLU A 96 -12.00 0.91 25.82
N GLN A 97 -11.07 1.84 25.63
CA GLN A 97 -9.86 1.90 26.44
C GLN A 97 -10.30 2.17 27.87
N ALA A 98 -10.21 1.15 28.72
CA ALA A 98 -10.37 1.28 30.15
C ALA A 98 -9.21 2.13 30.69
N ALA A 99 -9.50 3.39 31.00
CA ALA A 99 -8.76 4.22 31.95
C ALA A 99 -9.66 5.37 32.45
#